data_AF-A0A4Q1C0T9-F1
#
_entry.id   AF-A0A4Q1C0T9-F1
#
_cell.length_a   1.000
_cell.length_b   1.000
_cell.length_c   1.000
_cell.angle_alpha   90.00
_cell.angle_beta   90.00
_cell.angle_gamma   90.00
#
_symmetry.space_group_name_H-M   'P 1'
#
loop_
_entity.id
_entity.type
_entity.pdbx_description
1 polymer ?
#
loop_
_entity_poly.entity_id
_entity_poly.type
_entity_poly.pdbx_seq_one_letter_code
_entity_poly.pdbx_strand_id
1 'polypeptide(L)'
;DSDNDTIPDKVEAGPNPNNPLDTDSDGMPDFQDIDTDNDTIPDKLEAGKDPSTPIDTDKDGTPDFRDLDSDNDGLLDRVEAGPNPGTPLDTDKDGTPDFQDTDSDNDGILDSMEDNLDYGGLADCDNDGIPNRLDADVCPSFIPQGISPNGDGKNDKLIIPGILGTKNTLTIFNRWGEVVFETKDYKNDWGGESTNAFILKDGILPDGVYYYIVDFYGVKPNISTYIFINRLKVK
;
A
#
# COMPACT_ATOMS: atom_id res chain seq x y z
N ASP A 1 -33.46 -3.29 3.90
CA ASP A 1 -34.56 -2.31 4.03
C ASP A 1 -35.72 -2.68 4.95
N SER A 2 -35.52 -3.69 5.80
CA SER A 2 -36.23 -3.77 7.09
C SER A 2 -35.64 -2.79 8.12
N ASP A 3 -34.40 -2.39 7.93
CA ASP A 3 -33.52 -1.52 8.72
C ASP A 3 -33.51 -0.04 8.22
N ASN A 4 -33.82 0.20 6.93
CA ASN A 4 -33.92 1.50 6.25
C ASN A 4 -32.58 2.15 5.85
N ASP A 5 -31.54 1.36 5.63
CA ASP A 5 -30.25 1.79 5.07
C ASP A 5 -30.23 1.96 3.54
N THR A 6 -31.33 1.64 2.84
CA THR A 6 -31.53 1.64 1.38
C THR A 6 -31.05 0.39 0.62
N ILE A 7 -30.38 -0.55 1.27
CA ILE A 7 -30.03 -1.84 0.69
C ILE A 7 -31.29 -2.72 0.71
N PRO A 8 -31.66 -3.42 -0.37
CA PRO A 8 -32.84 -4.29 -0.34
C PRO A 8 -32.59 -5.58 0.44
N ASP A 9 -33.51 -6.03 1.29
CA ASP A 9 -33.38 -7.27 2.11
C ASP A 9 -32.95 -8.51 1.32
N LYS A 10 -33.28 -8.59 0.03
CA LYS A 10 -32.87 -9.70 -0.85
C LYS A 10 -31.37 -9.74 -1.14
N VAL A 11 -30.68 -8.61 -0.98
CA VAL A 11 -29.23 -8.43 -1.12
C VAL A 11 -28.56 -8.81 0.20
N GLU A 12 -29.19 -8.46 1.33
CA GLU A 12 -28.62 -8.65 2.66
C GLU A 12 -28.92 -10.03 3.28
N ALA A 13 -30.12 -10.57 3.08
CA ALA A 13 -30.53 -11.81 3.75
C ALA A 13 -29.77 -13.07 3.28
N GLY A 14 -28.94 -12.95 2.25
CA GLY A 14 -28.20 -14.07 1.66
C GLY A 14 -29.09 -15.11 0.95
N PRO A 15 -28.53 -16.29 0.61
CA PRO A 15 -29.20 -17.27 -0.25
C PRO A 15 -30.27 -18.12 0.45
N ASN A 16 -30.31 -18.15 1.79
CA ASN A 16 -31.23 -19.01 2.55
C ASN A 16 -32.20 -18.21 3.42
N PRO A 17 -33.47 -18.05 3.00
CA PRO A 17 -34.47 -17.29 3.75
C PRO A 17 -34.81 -17.84 5.15
N ASN A 18 -34.46 -19.10 5.46
CA ASN A 18 -34.70 -19.71 6.78
C ASN A 18 -33.48 -19.63 7.71
N ASN A 19 -32.35 -19.16 7.19
CA ASN A 19 -31.12 -18.94 7.94
C ASN A 19 -30.41 -17.74 7.29
N PRO A 20 -30.94 -16.52 7.52
CA PRO A 20 -30.34 -15.32 7.00
C PRO A 20 -28.89 -15.18 7.50
N LEU A 21 -28.10 -14.38 6.77
CA LEU A 21 -26.77 -14.00 7.21
C LEU A 21 -26.85 -13.11 8.46
N ASP A 22 -25.79 -13.20 9.25
CA ASP A 22 -25.54 -12.51 10.53
C ASP A 22 -24.00 -12.44 10.60
N THR A 23 -23.45 -11.42 9.94
CA THR A 23 -22.03 -11.33 9.56
C THR A 23 -21.13 -11.16 10.78
N ASP A 24 -21.50 -10.26 11.69
CA ASP A 24 -20.77 -10.00 12.93
C ASP A 24 -21.13 -10.95 14.10
N SER A 25 -22.16 -11.78 13.92
CA SER A 25 -22.67 -12.74 14.92
C SER A 25 -23.21 -12.10 16.21
N ASP A 26 -23.77 -10.90 16.13
CA ASP A 26 -24.39 -10.23 17.28
C ASP A 26 -25.83 -10.71 17.58
N GLY A 27 -26.42 -11.44 16.63
CA GLY A 27 -27.76 -12.01 16.69
C GLY A 27 -28.84 -11.20 15.95
N MET A 28 -28.47 -10.08 15.33
CA MET A 28 -29.22 -9.32 14.35
C MET A 28 -28.91 -9.89 12.95
N PRO A 29 -29.91 -10.32 12.16
CA PRO A 29 -29.64 -10.68 10.78
C PRO A 29 -29.25 -9.45 9.96
N ASP A 30 -28.31 -9.58 9.01
CA ASP A 30 -27.79 -8.46 8.19
C ASP A 30 -28.89 -7.54 7.66
N PHE A 31 -29.98 -8.09 7.10
CA PHE A 31 -31.08 -7.29 6.52
C PHE A 31 -31.87 -6.44 7.52
N GLN A 32 -31.54 -6.54 8.81
CA GLN A 32 -32.09 -5.77 9.91
C GLN A 32 -31.02 -4.89 10.58
N ASP A 33 -29.74 -5.17 10.35
CA ASP A 33 -28.61 -4.39 10.87
C ASP A 33 -28.37 -3.15 10.01
N ILE A 34 -27.73 -2.13 10.58
CA ILE A 34 -27.35 -0.89 9.88
C ILE A 34 -25.82 -0.74 9.76
N ASP A 35 -25.07 -1.67 10.35
CA ASP A 35 -23.61 -1.77 10.45
C ASP A 35 -23.27 -3.28 10.58
N THR A 36 -23.41 -4.00 9.46
CA THR A 36 -23.52 -5.46 9.39
C THR A 36 -22.24 -6.20 9.85
N ASP A 37 -21.07 -5.61 9.66
CA ASP A 37 -19.79 -6.16 10.13
C ASP A 37 -19.23 -5.47 11.39
N ASN A 38 -19.96 -4.46 11.91
CA ASN A 38 -19.68 -3.78 13.16
C ASN A 38 -18.32 -3.06 13.17
N ASP A 39 -17.96 -2.52 12.02
CA ASP A 39 -16.73 -1.76 11.79
C ASP A 39 -16.90 -0.26 12.09
N THR A 40 -18.14 0.21 12.35
CA THR A 40 -18.59 1.59 12.63
C THR A 40 -19.02 2.43 11.43
N ILE A 41 -18.75 1.98 10.21
CA ILE A 41 -19.26 2.56 8.98
C ILE A 41 -20.68 2.00 8.75
N PRO A 42 -21.68 2.82 8.45
CA PRO A 42 -23.02 2.30 8.17
C PRO A 42 -23.11 1.68 6.77
N ASP A 43 -23.78 0.53 6.65
CA ASP A 43 -23.95 -0.25 5.41
C ASP A 43 -24.34 0.60 4.18
N LYS A 44 -25.20 1.60 4.41
CA LYS A 44 -25.63 2.57 3.41
C LYS A 44 -24.49 3.29 2.69
N LEU A 45 -23.40 3.59 3.41
CA LEU A 45 -22.24 4.28 2.87
C LEU A 45 -21.38 3.32 2.06
N GLU A 46 -21.11 2.13 2.60
CA GLU A 46 -20.26 1.11 1.98
C GLU A 46 -20.91 0.50 0.73
N ALA A 47 -22.22 0.28 0.75
CA ALA A 47 -22.95 -0.21 -0.43
C ALA A 47 -22.90 0.75 -1.64
N GLY A 48 -22.49 2.01 -1.41
CA GLY A 48 -22.24 2.98 -2.46
C GLY A 48 -23.49 3.49 -3.18
N LYS A 49 -23.33 3.87 -4.45
CA LYS A 49 -24.36 4.62 -5.20
C LYS A 49 -25.56 3.78 -5.65
N ASP A 50 -25.38 2.46 -5.83
CA ASP A 50 -26.44 1.54 -6.24
C ASP A 50 -26.59 0.41 -5.21
N PRO A 51 -27.45 0.57 -4.20
CA PRO A 51 -27.65 -0.45 -3.17
C PRO A 51 -28.20 -1.79 -3.68
N SER A 52 -28.70 -1.86 -4.93
CA SER A 52 -29.08 -3.14 -5.55
C SER A 52 -27.90 -3.93 -6.11
N THR A 53 -26.75 -3.25 -6.26
CA THR A 53 -25.49 -3.80 -6.72
C THR A 53 -24.37 -3.20 -5.86
N PRO A 54 -24.27 -3.59 -4.57
CA PRO A 54 -23.31 -3.02 -3.64
C PRO A 54 -21.87 -3.11 -4.17
N ILE A 55 -21.03 -2.20 -3.70
CA ILE A 55 -19.61 -2.20 -4.00
C ILE A 55 -18.94 -3.44 -3.38
N ASP A 56 -17.91 -3.91 -4.07
CA ASP A 56 -17.01 -5.00 -3.72
C ASP A 56 -15.65 -4.52 -4.26
N THR A 57 -14.94 -3.76 -3.42
CA THR A 57 -13.80 -2.91 -3.81
C THR A 57 -12.65 -3.79 -4.30
N ASP A 58 -12.25 -4.78 -3.51
CA ASP A 58 -11.15 -5.69 -3.80
C ASP A 58 -11.52 -6.88 -4.71
N LYS A 59 -12.82 -7.18 -4.87
CA LYS A 59 -13.39 -8.24 -5.72
C LYS A 59 -13.16 -9.65 -5.18
N ASP A 60 -13.09 -9.83 -3.87
CA ASP A 60 -13.04 -11.16 -3.26
C ASP A 60 -14.40 -11.88 -3.26
N GLY A 61 -15.49 -11.12 -3.50
CA GLY A 61 -16.87 -11.59 -3.55
C GLY A 61 -17.69 -11.30 -2.30
N THR A 62 -17.10 -10.63 -1.31
CA THR A 62 -17.73 -10.05 -0.13
C THR A 62 -17.99 -8.57 -0.43
N PRO A 63 -19.25 -8.10 -0.40
CA PRO A 63 -19.52 -6.67 -0.54
C PRO A 63 -18.93 -5.89 0.64
N ASP A 64 -18.52 -4.64 0.40
CA ASP A 64 -17.84 -3.77 1.38
C ASP A 64 -18.57 -3.70 2.73
N PHE A 65 -19.91 -3.56 2.77
CA PHE A 65 -20.71 -3.53 4.02
C PHE A 65 -20.70 -4.84 4.86
N ARG A 66 -19.89 -5.82 4.46
CA ARG A 66 -19.67 -7.09 5.15
C ARG A 66 -18.18 -7.39 5.33
N ASP A 67 -17.31 -6.51 4.84
CA ASP A 67 -15.88 -6.71 4.83
C ASP A 67 -15.22 -5.76 5.82
N LEU A 68 -14.36 -6.30 6.67
CA LEU A 68 -13.66 -5.50 7.68
C LEU A 68 -12.44 -4.76 7.11
N ASP A 69 -12.06 -5.07 5.86
CA ASP A 69 -10.91 -4.57 5.11
C ASP A 69 -11.28 -4.53 3.61
N SER A 70 -12.14 -3.57 3.24
CA SER A 70 -12.85 -3.51 1.95
C SER A 70 -11.92 -3.47 0.73
N ASP A 71 -10.75 -2.88 0.85
CA ASP A 71 -9.76 -2.79 -0.23
C ASP A 71 -8.59 -3.78 -0.09
N ASN A 72 -8.58 -4.56 1.00
CA ASN A 72 -7.64 -5.62 1.33
C ASN A 72 -6.16 -5.17 1.32
N ASP A 73 -5.92 -3.95 1.77
CA ASP A 73 -4.60 -3.38 1.91
C ASP A 73 -3.93 -3.77 3.26
N GLY A 74 -4.72 -4.26 4.22
CA GLY A 74 -4.27 -4.73 5.52
C GLY A 74 -4.40 -3.72 6.66
N LEU A 75 -4.95 -2.53 6.39
CA LEU A 75 -5.62 -1.69 7.36
C LEU A 75 -7.06 -2.22 7.57
N LEU A 76 -7.86 -1.55 8.39
CA LEU A 76 -9.21 -2.03 8.69
C LEU A 76 -10.10 -0.82 8.49
N ASP A 77 -11.26 -1.01 7.89
CA ASP A 77 -12.18 0.06 7.50
C ASP A 77 -12.46 1.04 8.66
N ARG A 78 -12.70 0.52 9.87
CA ARG A 78 -12.82 1.32 11.11
C ARG A 78 -11.67 2.30 11.39
N VAL A 79 -10.44 1.95 11.03
CA VAL A 79 -9.24 2.77 11.21
C VAL A 79 -9.19 3.88 10.16
N GLU A 80 -9.62 3.58 8.94
CA GLU A 80 -9.59 4.48 7.78
C GLU A 80 -10.80 5.41 7.71
N ALA A 81 -11.96 4.98 8.22
CA ALA A 81 -13.17 5.79 8.39
C ALA A 81 -12.91 7.11 9.13
N GLY A 82 -11.85 7.15 9.95
CA GLY A 82 -11.43 8.32 10.68
C GLY A 82 -12.37 8.67 11.86
N PRO A 83 -12.34 9.91 12.36
CA PRO A 83 -13.01 10.26 13.61
C PRO A 83 -14.54 10.35 13.51
N ASN A 84 -15.10 10.38 12.30
CA ASN A 84 -16.54 10.50 12.07
C ASN A 84 -17.01 9.47 11.03
N PRO A 85 -17.29 8.22 11.41
CA PRO A 85 -17.64 7.15 10.46
C PRO A 85 -18.88 7.42 9.59
N GLY A 86 -19.83 8.25 10.05
CA GLY A 86 -20.96 8.69 9.21
C GLY A 86 -20.59 9.66 8.07
N THR A 87 -19.34 10.10 8.04
CA THR A 87 -18.69 10.87 6.97
C THR A 87 -17.24 10.38 6.87
N PRO A 88 -17.00 9.20 6.30
CA PRO A 88 -15.68 8.59 6.21
C PRO A 88 -14.65 9.55 5.63
N LEU A 89 -13.39 9.34 5.99
CA LEU A 89 -12.28 10.13 5.47
C LEU A 89 -12.14 9.88 3.95
N ASP A 90 -11.76 10.95 3.25
CA ASP A 90 -11.47 10.99 1.81
C ASP A 90 -10.34 12.02 1.69
N THR A 91 -9.12 11.51 1.82
CA THR A 91 -7.93 12.31 2.09
C THR A 91 -7.57 13.17 0.89
N ASP A 92 -7.50 12.56 -0.29
CA ASP A 92 -7.16 13.22 -1.54
C ASP A 92 -8.34 13.96 -2.23
N LYS A 93 -9.59 13.65 -1.82
CA LYS A 93 -10.85 14.25 -2.33
C LYS A 93 -11.21 13.84 -3.76
N ASP A 94 -10.84 12.64 -4.17
CA ASP A 94 -11.24 12.10 -5.46
C ASP A 94 -12.69 11.53 -5.45
N GLY A 95 -13.25 11.34 -4.25
CA GLY A 95 -14.60 10.84 -4.02
C GLY A 95 -14.68 9.35 -3.71
N THR A 96 -13.54 8.68 -3.57
CA THR A 96 -13.36 7.35 -2.98
C THR A 96 -12.94 7.55 -1.52
N PRO A 97 -13.70 7.02 -0.54
CA PRO A 97 -13.26 7.06 0.84
C PRO A 97 -11.99 6.24 1.06
N ASP A 98 -11.19 6.61 2.07
CA ASP A 98 -9.89 5.98 2.39
C ASP A 98 -10.03 4.45 2.59
N PHE A 99 -11.08 3.96 3.25
CA PHE A 99 -11.31 2.51 3.44
C PHE A 99 -11.63 1.73 2.14
N GLN A 100 -11.82 2.43 1.01
CA GLN A 100 -12.01 1.85 -0.32
C GLN A 100 -10.85 2.23 -1.27
N ASP A 101 -9.77 2.83 -0.75
CA ASP A 101 -8.65 3.36 -1.53
C ASP A 101 -7.29 2.92 -0.98
N THR A 102 -6.60 2.09 -1.76
CA THR A 102 -5.29 1.54 -1.41
C THR A 102 -4.13 2.55 -1.40
N ASP A 103 -4.38 3.81 -1.80
CA ASP A 103 -3.42 4.94 -1.87
C ASP A 103 -4.18 6.23 -1.49
N SER A 104 -4.56 6.35 -0.22
CA SER A 104 -5.52 7.32 0.34
C SER A 104 -5.19 8.78 0.03
N ASP A 105 -3.91 9.12 -0.07
CA ASP A 105 -3.45 10.48 -0.38
C ASP A 105 -2.99 10.68 -1.83
N ASN A 106 -3.01 9.59 -2.62
CA ASN A 106 -2.62 9.52 -4.02
C ASN A 106 -1.20 10.06 -4.29
N ASP A 107 -0.27 9.84 -3.36
CA ASP A 107 1.15 10.20 -3.50
C ASP A 107 1.94 9.17 -4.34
N GLY A 108 1.35 7.98 -4.56
CA GLY A 108 1.92 6.88 -5.34
C GLY A 108 2.62 5.81 -4.50
N ILE A 109 2.52 5.88 -3.18
CA ILE A 109 2.84 4.82 -2.23
C ILE A 109 1.52 4.20 -1.75
N LEU A 110 1.43 2.87 -1.69
CA LEU A 110 0.24 2.25 -1.12
C LEU A 110 0.27 2.40 0.41
N ASP A 111 -0.89 2.64 1.02
CA ASP A 111 -1.09 2.77 2.47
C ASP A 111 -0.39 1.64 3.26
N SER A 112 -0.63 0.39 2.84
CA SER A 112 0.05 -0.83 3.33
C SER A 112 1.60 -0.80 3.35
N MET A 113 2.24 0.04 2.54
CA MET A 113 3.70 0.22 2.48
C MET A 113 4.19 1.37 3.35
N GLU A 114 3.35 2.35 3.66
CA GLU A 114 3.73 3.55 4.40
C GLU A 114 3.82 3.30 5.90
N ASP A 115 2.97 2.42 6.42
CA ASP A 115 3.03 1.94 7.80
C ASP A 115 4.03 0.77 8.00
N ASN A 116 4.71 0.33 6.93
CA ASN A 116 5.68 -0.76 6.99
C ASN A 116 7.10 -0.28 7.34
N LEU A 117 7.59 -0.70 8.51
CA LEU A 117 8.95 -0.42 9.00
C LEU A 117 10.06 -0.88 8.04
N ASP A 118 9.84 -1.91 7.21
CA ASP A 118 10.81 -2.40 6.23
C ASP A 118 10.92 -1.50 4.98
N TYR A 119 9.96 -0.60 4.77
CA TYR A 119 9.96 0.44 3.73
C TYR A 119 10.47 1.80 4.24
N GLY A 120 10.99 1.85 5.47
CA GLY A 120 11.45 3.09 6.09
C GLY A 120 10.33 3.94 6.68
N GLY A 121 9.13 3.36 6.84
CA GLY A 121 7.95 4.00 7.45
C GLY A 121 8.24 4.50 8.86
N LEU A 122 8.62 5.78 8.95
CA LEU A 122 8.31 6.57 10.13
C LEU A 122 6.81 6.86 10.02
N ALA A 123 6.03 6.65 11.08
CA ALA A 123 4.58 6.88 11.02
C ALA A 123 4.20 8.30 10.54
N ASP A 124 5.09 9.28 10.77
CA ASP A 124 4.99 10.66 10.34
C ASP A 124 6.44 11.10 10.04
N CYS A 125 6.81 11.14 8.76
CA CYS A 125 8.19 11.27 8.32
C CYS A 125 8.72 12.71 8.37
N ASP A 126 7.85 13.70 8.21
CA ASP A 126 8.21 15.12 8.18
C ASP A 126 7.94 15.82 9.54
N ASN A 127 7.23 15.12 10.44
CA ASN A 127 6.86 15.50 11.81
C ASN A 127 5.84 16.64 11.88
N ASP A 128 4.94 16.74 10.90
CA ASP A 128 3.86 17.72 10.90
C ASP A 128 2.61 17.28 11.69
N GLY A 129 2.54 15.98 12.04
CA GLY A 129 1.46 15.36 12.80
C GLY A 129 0.42 14.61 11.97
N ILE A 130 0.58 14.53 10.66
CA ILE A 130 -0.24 13.72 9.76
C ILE A 130 0.51 12.39 9.51
N PRO A 131 -0.16 11.22 9.66
CA PRO A 131 0.45 9.95 9.29
C PRO A 131 0.76 9.90 7.79
N ASN A 132 1.86 9.26 7.37
CA ASN A 132 2.26 9.26 5.95
C ASN A 132 1.13 8.82 5.01
N ARG A 133 0.41 7.73 5.32
CA ARG A 133 -0.74 7.25 4.54
C ARG A 133 -1.90 8.24 4.38
N LEU A 134 -1.85 9.38 5.07
CA LEU A 134 -2.84 10.45 5.01
C LEU A 134 -2.20 11.77 4.53
N ASP A 135 -0.95 11.74 4.07
CA ASP A 135 -0.11 12.90 3.86
C ASP A 135 0.49 12.94 2.44
N ALA A 136 -0.22 13.65 1.56
CA ALA A 136 0.21 13.88 0.19
C ALA A 136 1.57 14.61 0.06
N ASP A 137 2.11 15.21 1.15
CA ASP A 137 3.48 15.71 1.15
C ASP A 137 4.45 14.52 1.20
N VAL A 138 4.83 14.02 0.01
CA VAL A 138 5.85 12.99 -0.14
C VAL A 138 7.06 13.35 0.73
N CYS A 139 7.28 12.55 1.77
CA CYS A 139 8.41 12.64 2.69
C CYS A 139 9.66 13.11 1.95
N PRO A 140 10.49 14.03 2.51
CA PRO A 140 11.73 14.44 1.86
C PRO A 140 12.50 13.19 1.46
N SER A 141 12.54 12.94 0.14
CA SER A 141 12.56 11.58 -0.41
C SER A 141 13.56 10.73 0.34
N PHE A 142 13.08 9.70 1.04
CA PHE A 142 13.98 8.73 1.67
C PHE A 142 14.72 8.03 0.53
N ILE A 143 15.89 8.58 0.19
CA ILE A 143 16.77 8.09 -0.86
C ILE A 143 17.75 7.15 -0.16
N PRO A 144 17.57 5.82 -0.27
CA PRO A 144 18.39 4.88 0.49
C PRO A 144 19.84 4.96 0.01
N GLN A 145 20.75 5.17 0.96
CA GLN A 145 22.19 5.27 0.68
C GLN A 145 22.96 4.03 1.14
N GLY A 146 22.28 2.97 1.57
CA GLY A 146 22.93 1.73 2.00
C GLY A 146 22.04 0.50 1.94
N ILE A 147 22.63 -0.63 1.55
CA ILE A 147 22.03 -1.97 1.63
C ILE A 147 23.04 -2.96 2.23
N SER A 148 22.52 -3.99 2.89
CA SER A 148 23.27 -5.08 3.51
C SER A 148 22.78 -6.44 3.02
N PRO A 149 23.06 -6.84 1.76
CA PRO A 149 22.55 -8.08 1.18
C PRO A 149 23.23 -9.30 1.80
N ASN A 150 22.72 -9.73 2.95
CA ASN A 150 23.24 -10.82 3.77
C ASN A 150 22.19 -11.92 4.05
N GLY A 151 20.94 -11.68 3.66
CA GLY A 151 19.81 -12.59 3.81
C GLY A 151 19.21 -12.64 5.21
N ASP A 152 19.41 -11.61 6.04
CA ASP A 152 18.81 -11.51 7.38
C ASP A 152 17.41 -10.87 7.39
N GLY A 153 16.92 -10.45 6.22
CA GLY A 153 15.63 -9.79 6.02
C GLY A 153 15.68 -8.27 6.18
N LYS A 154 16.81 -7.69 6.61
CA LYS A 154 16.91 -6.26 6.94
C LYS A 154 17.87 -5.53 6.01
N ASN A 155 17.36 -4.52 5.31
CA ASN A 155 18.12 -3.74 4.34
C ASN A 155 18.79 -4.60 3.26
N ASP A 156 18.26 -5.79 2.95
CA ASP A 156 18.85 -6.69 1.95
C ASP A 156 18.76 -6.13 0.52
N LYS A 157 17.80 -5.24 0.29
CA LYS A 157 17.44 -4.70 -1.02
C LYS A 157 17.36 -3.18 -0.99
N LEU A 158 17.55 -2.56 -2.14
CA LEU A 158 17.31 -1.15 -2.36
C LEU A 158 15.80 -0.91 -2.44
N ILE A 159 15.20 -0.46 -1.34
CA ILE A 159 13.77 -0.16 -1.30
C ILE A 159 13.61 1.34 -1.47
N ILE A 160 13.11 1.79 -2.62
CA ILE A 160 12.76 3.19 -2.88
C ILE A 160 11.24 3.31 -2.70
N PRO A 161 10.76 3.98 -1.64
CA PRO A 161 9.34 4.23 -1.45
C PRO A 161 8.73 4.94 -2.67
N GLY A 162 7.50 4.57 -3.04
CA GLY A 162 6.72 5.21 -4.12
C GLY A 162 7.16 4.89 -5.54
N ILE A 163 8.13 3.99 -5.71
CA ILE A 163 8.62 3.63 -7.05
C ILE A 163 7.75 2.58 -7.76
N LEU A 164 6.91 1.86 -6.99
CA LEU A 164 5.97 0.87 -7.54
C LEU A 164 4.79 1.61 -8.19
N GLY A 165 4.18 1.04 -9.23
CA GLY A 165 3.13 1.73 -10.01
C GLY A 165 3.65 2.82 -10.98
N THR A 166 4.71 3.53 -10.63
CA THR A 166 5.30 4.57 -11.49
C THR A 166 6.27 4.00 -12.52
N LYS A 167 6.09 4.35 -13.80
CA LYS A 167 7.06 3.98 -14.86
C LYS A 167 8.41 4.61 -14.58
N ASN A 168 9.41 3.76 -14.42
CA ASN A 168 10.76 4.19 -14.08
C ASN A 168 11.83 3.33 -14.76
N THR A 169 13.06 3.81 -14.75
CA THR A 169 14.26 3.01 -15.03
C THR A 169 15.26 3.22 -13.89
N LEU A 170 15.64 2.13 -13.22
CA LEU A 170 16.75 2.13 -12.28
C LEU A 170 18.03 1.73 -13.03
N THR A 171 19.04 2.59 -12.98
CA THR A 171 20.38 2.29 -13.49
C THR A 171 21.40 2.44 -12.37
N ILE A 172 22.20 1.41 -12.12
CA ILE A 172 23.30 1.39 -11.15
C ILE A 172 24.63 1.45 -11.87
N PHE A 173 25.51 2.31 -11.38
CA PHE A 173 26.86 2.53 -11.89
C PHE A 173 27.91 2.18 -10.84
N ASN A 174 29.03 1.64 -11.29
CA ASN A 174 30.22 1.57 -10.46
C ASN A 174 30.92 2.94 -10.37
N ARG A 175 32.00 3.02 -9.58
CA ARG A 175 32.77 4.26 -9.39
C ARG A 175 33.44 4.82 -10.65
N TRP A 176 33.50 4.05 -11.74
CA TRP A 176 34.06 4.45 -13.02
C TRP A 176 32.99 4.93 -14.00
N GLY A 177 31.72 4.92 -13.60
CA GLY A 177 30.58 5.31 -14.43
C GLY A 177 30.11 4.21 -15.39
N GLU A 178 30.57 2.97 -15.21
CA GLU A 178 30.08 1.83 -15.99
C GLU A 178 28.78 1.30 -15.39
N VAL A 179 27.80 1.01 -16.24
CA VAL A 179 26.52 0.41 -15.83
C VAL A 179 26.77 -1.03 -15.38
N VAL A 180 26.43 -1.32 -14.13
CA VAL A 180 26.52 -2.65 -13.54
C VAL A 180 25.15 -3.31 -13.38
N PHE A 181 24.08 -2.53 -13.29
CA PHE A 181 22.71 -3.05 -13.26
C PHE A 181 21.79 -2.04 -13.92
N GLU A 182 20.78 -2.54 -14.65
CA GLU A 182 19.73 -1.70 -15.22
C GLU A 182 18.44 -2.52 -15.28
N THR A 183 17.33 -1.92 -14.87
CA THR A 183 16.00 -2.50 -15.04
C THR A 183 14.95 -1.42 -15.27
N LYS A 184 13.91 -1.81 -15.99
CA LYS A 184 12.70 -0.98 -16.19
C LYS A 184 11.65 -1.38 -15.17
N ASP A 185 10.81 -0.42 -14.80
CA ASP A 185 9.70 -0.59 -13.87
C ASP A 185 10.19 -1.27 -12.58
N TYR A 186 11.20 -0.67 -11.94
CA TYR A 186 11.88 -1.24 -10.79
C TYR A 186 10.92 -1.67 -9.70
N LYS A 187 11.17 -2.85 -9.11
CA LYS A 187 10.24 -3.54 -8.21
C LYS A 187 10.72 -3.60 -6.76
N ASN A 188 11.64 -2.72 -6.34
CA ASN A 188 12.22 -2.75 -5.00
C ASN A 188 12.86 -4.11 -4.66
N ASP A 189 13.49 -4.75 -5.65
CA ASP A 189 13.94 -6.14 -5.57
C ASP A 189 15.46 -6.33 -5.71
N TRP A 190 16.19 -5.26 -6.03
CA TRP A 190 17.64 -5.31 -6.25
C TRP A 190 18.44 -5.39 -4.94
N GLY A 191 19.23 -6.46 -4.78
CA GLY A 191 20.09 -6.77 -3.64
C GLY A 191 21.58 -6.71 -3.96
N GLY A 192 21.98 -5.96 -5.00
CA GLY A 192 23.38 -5.83 -5.39
C GLY A 192 23.81 -6.75 -6.52
N GLU A 193 22.87 -7.36 -7.25
CA GLU A 193 23.18 -8.18 -8.43
C GLU A 193 23.74 -7.33 -9.58
N SER A 194 24.60 -7.92 -10.41
CA SER A 194 25.12 -7.28 -11.64
C SER A 194 24.53 -7.91 -12.90
N THR A 195 24.09 -7.08 -13.86
CA THR A 195 23.69 -7.51 -15.21
C THR A 195 24.84 -7.50 -16.22
N ASN A 196 25.91 -6.74 -15.95
CA ASN A 196 27.05 -6.56 -16.85
C ASN A 196 28.40 -6.69 -16.12
N ALA A 197 29.04 -7.86 -16.31
CA ALA A 197 30.47 -8.17 -16.14
C ALA A 197 31.13 -8.06 -14.74
N PHE A 198 32.01 -9.05 -14.47
CA PHE A 198 32.81 -9.29 -13.27
C PHE A 198 32.06 -9.82 -12.03
N ILE A 199 31.38 -10.95 -12.24
CA ILE A 199 30.81 -11.82 -11.22
C ILE A 199 31.92 -12.33 -10.27
N LEU A 200 31.91 -11.85 -9.02
CA LEU A 200 32.30 -12.69 -7.88
C LEU A 200 31.45 -13.96 -7.94
N LYS A 201 31.96 -15.13 -7.51
CA LYS A 201 31.30 -16.45 -7.70
C LYS A 201 29.79 -16.52 -7.35
N ASP A 202 29.28 -15.58 -6.58
CA ASP A 202 27.90 -15.45 -6.10
C ASP A 202 27.01 -14.51 -6.93
N GLY A 203 27.54 -13.77 -7.92
CA GLY A 203 26.75 -12.85 -8.75
C GLY A 203 26.45 -11.50 -8.11
N ILE A 204 26.95 -11.25 -6.90
CA ILE A 204 26.71 -10.02 -6.13
C ILE A 204 27.92 -9.09 -6.27
N LEU A 205 27.66 -7.80 -6.40
CA LEU A 205 28.65 -6.75 -6.44
C LEU A 205 29.51 -6.74 -5.15
N PRO A 206 30.81 -6.44 -5.24
CA PRO A 206 31.67 -6.28 -4.07
C PRO A 206 31.19 -5.18 -3.11
N ASP A 207 31.67 -5.23 -1.87
CA ASP A 207 31.50 -4.13 -0.91
C ASP A 207 32.05 -2.82 -1.49
N GLY A 208 31.27 -1.74 -1.39
CA GLY A 208 31.70 -0.45 -1.90
C GLY A 208 30.58 0.53 -2.21
N VAL A 209 30.99 1.70 -2.66
CA VAL A 209 30.08 2.77 -3.12
C VAL A 209 29.79 2.60 -4.60
N TYR A 210 28.51 2.60 -4.91
CA TYR A 210 27.92 2.63 -6.24
C TYR A 210 27.08 3.89 -6.38
N TYR A 211 26.68 4.21 -7.60
CA TYR A 211 25.80 5.35 -7.89
C TYR A 211 24.55 4.82 -8.56
N TYR A 212 23.41 5.43 -8.29
CA TYR A 212 22.19 5.08 -9.00
C TYR A 212 21.43 6.29 -9.49
N ILE A 213 20.75 6.08 -10.60
CA ILE A 213 19.81 7.01 -11.21
C ILE A 213 18.47 6.31 -11.32
N VAL A 214 17.41 6.98 -10.88
CA VAL A 214 16.03 6.62 -11.22
C VAL A 214 15.51 7.68 -12.18
N ASP A 215 15.22 7.27 -13.41
CA ASP A 215 14.59 8.12 -14.42
C ASP A 215 13.09 7.80 -14.51
N PHE A 216 12.26 8.81 -14.23
CA PHE A 216 10.80 8.72 -14.36
C PHE A 216 10.31 9.29 -15.70
N TYR A 217 11.14 9.19 -16.75
CA TYR A 217 10.83 9.58 -18.13
C TYR A 217 10.37 11.04 -18.28
N GLY A 218 10.99 11.95 -17.51
CA GLY A 218 10.71 13.39 -17.57
C GLY A 218 9.74 13.91 -16.50
N VAL A 219 9.18 13.03 -15.66
CA VAL A 219 8.55 13.41 -14.40
C VAL A 219 9.67 13.70 -13.38
N LYS A 220 9.62 14.86 -12.72
CA LYS A 220 10.60 15.24 -11.69
C LYS A 220 10.02 14.98 -10.30
N PRO A 221 10.85 14.67 -9.30
CA PRO A 221 12.32 14.66 -9.34
C PRO A 221 12.92 13.32 -9.83
N ASN A 222 13.89 13.38 -10.75
CA ASN A 222 14.75 12.23 -11.01
C ASN A 222 15.70 12.04 -9.82
N ILE A 223 15.85 10.81 -9.35
CA ILE A 223 16.77 10.49 -8.25
C ILE A 223 18.17 10.29 -8.85
N SER A 224 19.17 10.96 -8.29
CA SER A 224 20.58 10.73 -8.63
C SER A 224 21.43 10.85 -7.38
N THR A 225 21.99 9.73 -6.93
CA THR A 225 22.69 9.64 -5.65
C THR A 225 23.68 8.45 -5.63
N TYR A 226 24.22 8.16 -4.46
CA TYR A 226 25.06 7.00 -4.20
C TYR A 226 24.35 5.96 -3.32
N ILE A 227 24.84 4.73 -3.37
CA ILE A 227 24.45 3.63 -2.50
C ILE A 227 25.67 2.85 -2.05
N PHE A 228 25.75 2.52 -0.77
CA PHE A 228 26.80 1.71 -0.19
C PHE A 228 26.33 0.26 -0.03
N ILE A 229 27.06 -0.69 -0.62
CA ILE A 229 26.82 -2.12 -0.42
C ILE A 229 27.76 -2.62 0.68
N ASN A 230 27.17 -3.24 1.71
CA ASN A 230 27.89 -3.86 2.81
C ASN A 230 27.43 -5.30 3.02
N ARG A 231 28.16 -6.28 2.48
CA ARG A 231 27.79 -7.69 2.50
C ARG A 231 28.03 -8.37 3.86
N LEU A 232 27.80 -7.68 4.98
CA LEU A 232 28.09 -8.13 6.35
C LEU A 232 27.86 -9.63 6.51
N LYS A 233 28.94 -10.38 6.66
CA LYS A 233 28.82 -11.82 6.89
C LYS A 233 28.30 -12.03 8.31
N VAL A 234 27.11 -12.61 8.43
CA VAL A 234 26.64 -13.15 9.70
C VAL A 234 27.70 -14.16 10.18
N LYS A 235 28.25 -13.92 11.37
CA LYS A 235 29.20 -14.84 12.03
C LYS A 235 28.46 -15.94 12.74
#